data_AF-A0A2K3QGP6-F1
#
_entry.id   AF-A0A2K3QGP6-F1
#
_cell.length_a   1.000
_cell.length_b   1.000
_cell.length_c   1.000
_cell.angle_alpha   90.00
_cell.angle_beta   90.00
_cell.angle_gamma   90.00
#
_symmetry.space_group_name_H-M   'P 1'
#
loop_
_entity.id
_entity.type
_entity.pdbx_description
1 polymer ?
#
loop_
_entity_poly.entity_id
_entity_poly.type
_entity_poly.pdbx_seq_one_letter_code
_entity_poly.pdbx_strand_id
1 'polypeptide(L)'
;MDSKPAATAAAAPGGPQAVDEARILEAMRRLKLLHIKERLLRDTIPRMIEPLVKKHPSPDVMFSAFMKAVTEAQAEVSEFTELMRDDATKQVFARADKSREENPFGIKPWRHMDHPNWFNMDKD
;
A
#
# COMPACT_ATOMS: atom_id res chain seq x y z
N MET A 1 5.13 -45.89 -36.47
CA MET A 1 4.91 -44.49 -36.88
C MET A 1 3.45 -44.22 -36.61
N ASP A 2 3.13 -43.35 -35.66
CA ASP A 2 1.90 -42.52 -35.62
C ASP A 2 1.82 -41.88 -34.23
N SER A 3 2.63 -40.84 -34.04
CA SER A 3 2.60 -39.98 -32.86
C SER A 3 1.41 -39.04 -32.97
N LYS A 4 0.42 -39.21 -32.09
CA LYS A 4 -0.65 -38.24 -31.87
C LYS A 4 -0.07 -36.99 -31.18
N PRO A 5 -0.25 -35.76 -31.70
CA PRO A 5 0.20 -34.58 -31.00
C PRO A 5 -0.77 -34.31 -29.84
N ALA A 6 -0.22 -34.19 -28.63
CA ALA A 6 -0.94 -33.68 -27.48
C ALA A 6 -1.32 -32.23 -27.79
N ALA A 7 -2.62 -31.99 -27.98
CA ALA A 7 -3.17 -30.67 -28.13
C ALA A 7 -2.78 -29.83 -26.91
N THR A 8 -2.08 -28.73 -27.17
CA THR A 8 -1.95 -27.57 -26.30
C THR A 8 -3.34 -27.24 -25.77
N ALA A 9 -3.58 -27.55 -24.50
CA ALA A 9 -4.75 -27.09 -23.78
C ALA A 9 -4.66 -25.57 -23.72
N ALA A 10 -5.33 -24.91 -24.67
CA ALA A 10 -5.59 -23.48 -24.61
C ALA A 10 -6.26 -23.21 -23.25
N ALA A 11 -5.63 -22.31 -22.47
CA ALA A 11 -6.16 -21.88 -21.20
C ALA A 11 -7.59 -21.37 -21.40
N ALA A 12 -8.56 -22.09 -20.84
CA ALA A 12 -9.95 -21.67 -20.86
C ALA A 12 -10.08 -20.33 -20.10
N PRO A 13 -10.87 -19.37 -20.61
CA PRO A 13 -11.16 -18.14 -19.88
C PRO A 13 -11.96 -18.51 -18.63
N GLY A 14 -11.29 -18.54 -17.46
CA GLY A 14 -11.86 -19.00 -16.19
C GLY A 14 -11.13 -20.18 -15.54
N GLY A 15 -9.99 -20.63 -16.07
CA GLY A 15 -9.17 -21.66 -15.43
C GLY A 15 -8.57 -21.23 -14.08
N PRO A 16 -8.09 -22.17 -13.25
CA PRO A 16 -7.50 -21.90 -11.92
C PRO A 16 -6.40 -20.84 -11.91
N GLN A 17 -5.63 -20.72 -13.00
CA GLN A 17 -4.61 -19.68 -13.18
C GLN A 17 -5.20 -18.27 -13.29
N ALA A 18 -6.30 -18.09 -14.04
CA ALA A 18 -6.95 -16.79 -14.19
C ALA A 18 -7.58 -16.30 -12.86
N VAL A 19 -8.09 -17.23 -12.06
CA VAL A 19 -8.59 -16.94 -10.70
C VAL A 19 -7.44 -16.54 -9.76
N ASP A 20 -6.30 -17.21 -9.85
CA ASP A 20 -5.13 -16.85 -9.05
C ASP A 20 -4.55 -15.48 -9.44
N GLU A 21 -4.44 -15.20 -10.74
CA GLU A 21 -4.00 -13.91 -11.26
C GLU A 21 -4.90 -12.76 -10.77
N ALA A 22 -6.22 -12.93 -10.84
CA ALA A 22 -7.17 -11.94 -10.33
C ALA A 22 -6.97 -11.68 -8.82
N ARG A 23 -6.70 -12.72 -8.03
CA ARG A 23 -6.40 -12.59 -6.60
C ARG A 23 -5.08 -11.88 -6.34
N ILE A 24 -4.06 -12.14 -7.15
CA ILE A 24 -2.76 -11.46 -7.07
C ILE A 24 -2.92 -9.97 -7.40
N LEU A 25 -3.66 -9.64 -8.46
CA LEU A 25 -3.93 -8.24 -8.84
C LEU A 25 -4.64 -7.48 -7.72
N GLU A 26 -5.63 -8.10 -7.08
CA GLU A 26 -6.32 -7.48 -5.96
C GLU A 26 -5.41 -7.28 -4.74
N ALA A 27 -4.57 -8.28 -4.42
CA ALA A 27 -3.56 -8.15 -3.39
C ALA A 27 -2.57 -6.99 -3.68
N MET A 28 -2.13 -6.85 -4.93
CA MET A 28 -1.25 -5.76 -5.36
C MET A 28 -1.92 -4.38 -5.24
N ARG A 29 -3.20 -4.25 -5.61
CA ARG A 29 -3.94 -2.99 -5.43
C ARG A 29 -4.03 -2.61 -3.96
N ARG A 30 -4.31 -3.58 -3.10
CA ARG A 30 -4.37 -3.37 -1.66
C ARG A 30 -3.04 -2.92 -1.09
N LEU A 31 -1.94 -3.59 -1.46
CA LEU A 31 -0.58 -3.19 -1.07
C LEU A 31 -0.21 -1.80 -1.58
N LYS A 32 -0.62 -1.44 -2.81
CA LYS A 32 -0.40 -0.10 -3.36
C LYS A 32 -1.14 0.97 -2.55
N LEU A 33 -2.42 0.74 -2.22
CA LEU A 33 -3.19 1.65 -1.37
C LEU A 33 -2.52 1.84 -0.01
N LEU A 34 -2.11 0.74 0.61
CA LEU A 34 -1.44 0.76 1.90
C LEU A 34 -0.12 1.56 1.85
N HIS A 35 0.69 1.35 0.80
CA HIS A 35 1.92 2.09 0.57
C HIS A 35 1.67 3.59 0.41
N ILE A 36 0.67 3.98 -0.37
CA ILE A 36 0.30 5.39 -0.56
C ILE A 36 -0.07 6.02 0.79
N LYS A 37 -0.93 5.36 1.57
CA LYS A 37 -1.36 5.85 2.89
C LYS A 37 -0.18 5.96 3.87
N GLU A 38 0.70 4.95 3.91
CA GLU A 38 1.94 4.99 4.72
C GLU A 38 2.80 6.22 4.38
N ARG A 39 2.95 6.52 3.09
CA ARG A 39 3.75 7.66 2.63
C ARG A 39 3.13 9.00 3.01
N LEU A 40 1.81 9.11 2.94
CA LEU A 40 1.08 10.33 3.35
C LEU A 40 1.24 10.62 4.85
N LEU A 41 1.48 9.60 5.69
CA LEU A 41 1.74 9.80 7.12
C LEU A 41 3.04 10.56 7.40
N ARG A 42 3.98 10.62 6.45
CA ARG A 42 5.22 11.40 6.60
C ARG A 42 4.95 12.90 6.75
N ASP A 43 3.87 13.37 6.14
CA ASP A 43 3.48 14.78 6.16
C ASP A 43 2.56 15.12 7.33
N THR A 44 2.16 14.14 8.15
CA THR A 44 1.22 14.36 9.26
C THR A 44 1.77 15.35 10.29
N ILE A 45 3.00 15.17 10.78
CA ILE A 45 3.61 16.12 11.74
C ILE A 45 3.78 17.52 11.11
N PRO A 46 4.40 17.66 9.92
CA PRO A 46 4.48 18.95 9.24
C PRO A 46 3.13 19.67 9.10
N ARG A 47 2.07 18.95 8.71
CA ARG A 47 0.72 19.52 8.56
C ARG A 47 0.10 19.92 9.91
N MET A 48 0.29 19.12 10.95
CA MET A 48 -0.22 19.45 12.30
C MET A 48 0.39 20.74 12.85
N ILE A 49 1.68 21.00 12.62
CA ILE A 49 2.37 22.19 13.14
C ILE A 49 2.29 23.40 12.21
N GLU A 50 1.86 23.21 10.97
CA GLU A 50 1.75 24.29 9.97
C GLU A 50 0.91 25.49 10.47
N PRO A 51 -0.22 25.31 11.17
CA PRO A 51 -0.97 26.43 11.73
C PRO A 51 -0.16 27.24 12.76
N LEU A 52 0.81 26.64 13.45
CA LEU A 52 1.58 27.32 14.50
C LEU A 52 2.68 28.23 13.95
N VAL A 53 3.11 27.98 12.71
CA VAL A 53 4.18 28.75 12.05
C VAL A 53 3.67 29.82 11.09
N LYS A 54 2.36 29.84 10.81
CA LYS A 54 1.70 30.83 9.95
C LYS A 54 1.23 32.05 10.75
N LYS A 55 1.21 33.22 10.09
CA LYS A 55 0.54 34.41 10.63
C LYS A 55 -0.96 34.23 10.53
N HIS A 56 -1.66 34.37 11.65
CA HIS A 56 -3.11 34.32 11.72
C HIS A 56 -3.69 35.67 12.17
N PRO A 57 -4.94 36.00 11.78
CA PRO A 57 -5.60 37.24 12.21
C PRO A 57 -5.85 37.30 13.71
N SER A 58 -6.01 36.15 14.38
CA SER A 58 -6.21 36.06 15.83
C SER A 58 -5.74 34.70 16.39
N PRO A 59 -5.54 34.60 17.72
CA PRO A 59 -5.25 33.33 18.39
C PRO A 59 -6.34 32.26 18.21
N ASP A 60 -7.62 32.65 18.19
CA ASP A 60 -8.73 31.71 18.02
C ASP A 60 -8.71 31.04 16.64
N VAL A 61 -8.39 31.79 15.59
CA VAL A 61 -8.26 31.26 14.22
C VAL A 61 -7.10 30.27 14.14
N MET A 62 -5.96 30.60 14.77
CA MET A 62 -4.81 29.70 14.86
C MET A 62 -5.16 28.40 15.59
N PHE A 63 -5.82 28.50 16.75
CA PHE A 63 -6.21 27.33 17.56
C PHE A 63 -7.21 26.44 16.81
N SER A 64 -8.21 27.03 16.15
CA SER A 64 -9.17 26.29 15.34
C SER A 64 -8.49 25.54 14.19
N ALA A 65 -7.56 26.20 13.47
CA ALA A 65 -6.80 25.58 12.39
C ALA A 65 -5.89 24.45 12.90
N PHE A 66 -5.24 24.63 14.04
CA PHE A 66 -4.43 23.61 14.70
C PHE A 66 -5.27 22.39 15.09
N MET A 67 -6.39 22.59 15.79
CA MET A 67 -7.28 21.51 16.21
C MET A 67 -7.83 20.73 15.01
N LYS A 68 -8.18 21.42 13.92
CA LYS A 68 -8.57 20.78 12.67
C LYS A 68 -7.46 19.86 12.14
N ALA A 69 -6.23 20.36 12.06
CA ALA A 69 -5.08 19.57 11.58
C ALA A 69 -4.79 18.35 12.47
N VAL A 70 -4.98 18.47 13.80
CA VAL A 70 -4.87 17.35 14.75
C VAL A 70 -5.96 16.31 14.51
N THR A 71 -7.22 16.73 14.31
CA THR A 71 -8.32 15.80 14.03
C THR A 71 -8.12 15.05 12.71
N GLU A 72 -7.67 15.75 11.66
CA GLU A 72 -7.34 15.13 10.36
C GLU A 72 -6.20 14.12 10.50
N ALA A 73 -5.12 14.49 11.21
CA ALA A 73 -4.01 13.59 11.50
C ALA A 73 -4.45 12.32 12.24
N GLN A 74 -5.33 12.46 13.25
CA GLN A 74 -5.86 11.31 13.98
C GLN A 74 -6.67 10.39 13.06
N ALA A 75 -7.49 10.96 12.17
CA ALA A 75 -8.29 10.19 11.23
C ALA A 75 -7.41 9.39 10.25
N GLU A 76 -6.36 10.00 9.70
CA GLU A 76 -5.41 9.33 8.79
C GLU A 76 -4.64 8.19 9.45
N VAL A 77 -4.19 8.40 10.70
CA VAL A 77 -3.50 7.35 11.46
C VAL A 77 -4.46 6.19 11.78
N SER A 78 -5.71 6.49 12.13
CA SER A 78 -6.73 5.46 12.36
C SER A 78 -6.99 4.67 11.09
N GLU A 79 -7.25 5.35 9.97
CA GLU A 79 -7.53 4.74 8.67
C GLU A 79 -6.38 3.82 8.24
N PHE A 80 -5.13 4.29 8.34
CA PHE A 80 -3.97 3.46 8.01
C PHE A 80 -3.86 2.24 8.94
N THR A 81 -4.07 2.44 10.25
CA THR A 81 -3.98 1.36 11.23
C THR A 81 -5.06 0.30 11.02
N GLU A 82 -6.27 0.73 10.66
CA GLU A 82 -7.38 -0.16 10.31
C GLU A 82 -7.07 -0.95 9.04
N LEU A 83 -6.58 -0.29 7.99
CA LEU A 83 -6.17 -0.94 6.75
C LEU A 83 -5.03 -1.94 6.96
N MET A 84 -4.04 -1.60 7.80
CA MET A 84 -2.96 -2.52 8.19
C MET A 84 -3.48 -3.76 8.93
N ARG A 85 -4.50 -3.57 9.78
CA ARG A 85 -5.00 -4.62 10.69
C ARG A 85 -6.13 -5.45 10.11
N ASP A 86 -6.67 -5.06 8.96
CA ASP A 86 -7.72 -5.83 8.32
C ASP A 86 -7.23 -7.23 7.93
N ASP A 87 -8.14 -8.19 7.94
CA ASP A 87 -7.79 -9.60 7.73
C ASP A 87 -7.33 -9.91 6.31
N ALA A 88 -7.80 -9.19 5.31
CA ALA A 88 -7.36 -9.37 3.93
C ALA A 88 -5.94 -8.84 3.72
N THR A 89 -5.57 -7.69 4.31
CA THR A 89 -4.19 -7.20 4.32
C THR A 89 -3.26 -8.18 5.04
N LYS A 90 -3.66 -8.70 6.20
CA LYS A 90 -2.89 -9.74 6.90
C LYS A 90 -2.71 -11.00 6.07
N GLN A 91 -3.76 -11.46 5.36
CA GLN A 91 -3.67 -12.61 4.48
C GLN A 91 -2.70 -12.39 3.31
N VAL A 92 -2.65 -11.18 2.77
CA VAL A 92 -1.68 -10.82 1.72
C VAL A 92 -0.25 -10.94 2.24
N PHE A 93 0.05 -10.40 3.43
CA PHE A 93 1.37 -10.53 4.03
C PHE A 93 1.72 -12.00 4.34
N ALA A 94 0.79 -12.75 4.95
CA ALA A 94 1.01 -14.16 5.23
C ALA A 94 1.27 -14.99 3.96
N ARG A 95 0.57 -14.69 2.85
CA ARG A 95 0.82 -15.32 1.54
C ARG A 95 2.22 -14.98 1.03
N ALA A 96 2.64 -13.73 1.15
CA ALA A 96 3.97 -13.29 0.71
C ALA A 96 5.09 -13.94 1.54
N ASP A 97 4.93 -14.04 2.87
CA ASP A 97 5.88 -14.72 3.75
C ASP A 97 5.98 -16.20 3.42
N LYS A 98 4.84 -16.90 3.30
CA LYS A 98 4.79 -18.30 2.90
C LYS A 98 5.47 -18.54 1.54
N SER A 99 5.19 -17.68 0.56
CA SER A 99 5.81 -17.79 -0.77
C SER A 99 7.33 -17.61 -0.71
N ARG A 100 7.83 -16.75 0.18
CA ARG A 100 9.28 -16.52 0.37
C ARG A 100 9.95 -17.70 1.05
N GLU A 101 9.27 -18.35 1.99
CA GLU A 101 9.75 -19.57 2.66
C GLU A 101 9.78 -20.77 1.72
N GLU A 102 8.73 -20.97 0.91
CA GLU A 102 8.62 -22.09 -0.02
C GLU A 102 9.58 -21.97 -1.21
N ASN A 103 9.85 -20.75 -1.68
CA ASN A 103 10.78 -20.50 -2.77
C ASN A 103 11.65 -19.26 -2.49
N PRO A 104 12.78 -19.43 -1.76
CA PRO A 104 13.69 -18.34 -1.50
C PRO A 104 14.48 -18.02 -2.77
N PHE A 105 13.91 -17.19 -3.65
CA PHE A 105 14.51 -16.75 -4.91
C PHE A 105 15.81 -15.90 -4.75
N GLY A 106 16.38 -15.83 -3.55
CA GLY A 106 17.51 -14.96 -3.25
C GLY A 106 17.17 -13.47 -3.35
N ILE A 107 15.88 -13.10 -3.24
CA ILE A 107 15.41 -11.72 -3.29
C ILE A 107 16.02 -10.97 -2.11
N LYS A 108 16.92 -10.03 -2.42
CA LYS A 108 17.51 -9.15 -1.42
C LYS A 108 16.41 -8.29 -0.78
N PRO A 109 16.44 -8.05 0.53
CA PRO A 109 15.56 -7.08 1.17
C PRO A 109 15.64 -5.74 0.44
N TRP A 110 14.49 -5.23 0.01
CA TRP A 110 14.42 -3.96 -0.70
C TRP A 110 14.90 -2.83 0.22
N ARG A 111 15.90 -2.06 -0.21
CA ARG A 111 16.27 -0.82 0.48
C ARG A 111 15.53 0.32 -0.19
N HIS A 112 14.83 1.12 0.60
CA HIS A 112 14.06 2.26 0.11
C HIS A 112 14.92 3.19 -0.77
N MET A 113 16.21 3.38 -0.47
CA MET A 113 17.10 4.24 -1.27
C MET A 113 17.48 3.68 -2.64
N ASP A 114 17.26 2.38 -2.90
CA ASP A 114 17.62 1.75 -4.18
C ASP A 114 16.64 2.12 -5.30
N HIS A 115 15.47 2.67 -4.97
CA HIS A 115 14.48 3.09 -5.96
C HIS A 115 14.67 4.56 -6.34
N PRO A 116 14.88 4.93 -7.63
CA PRO A 116 15.18 6.31 -8.04
C PRO A 116 14.16 7.35 -7.58
N ASN A 117 12.90 6.92 -7.44
CA ASN A 117 11.77 7.77 -7.09
C ASN A 117 11.27 7.54 -5.65
N TRP A 118 12.09 6.96 -4.77
CA TRP A 118 11.68 6.64 -3.39
C TRP A 118 11.18 7.84 -2.58
N PHE A 119 11.62 9.04 -2.96
CA PHE A 119 11.17 10.30 -2.37
C PHE A 119 9.97 10.92 -3.11
N ASN A 120 9.73 10.58 -4.38
CA ASN A 120 8.66 11.17 -5.19
C ASN A 120 7.32 10.55 -4.81
N MET A 121 6.38 11.34 -4.28
CA MET A 121 5.03 10.85 -4.03
C MET A 121 4.41 10.29 -5.30
N ASP A 122 3.64 9.21 -5.15
CA ASP A 122 2.85 8.70 -6.27
C ASP A 122 1.87 9.81 -6.68
N LYS A 123 2.01 10.30 -7.92
CA LYS A 123 1.01 11.16 -8.54
C LYS A 123 -0.14 10.27 -9.00
N ASP A 124 -1.36 10.73 -8.76
CA ASP A 124 -2.64 10.06 -9.05
C ASP A 124 -2.64 9.21 -10.34
#